data_AF-A0A957SJF1-F1
#
_entry.id   AF-A0A957SJF1-F1
#
_cell.length_a   1.000
_cell.length_b   1.000
_cell.length_c   1.000
_cell.angle_alpha   90.00
_cell.angle_beta   90.00
_cell.angle_gamma   90.00
#
_symmetry.space_group_name_H-M   'P 1'
#
loop_
_entity.id
_entity.type
_entity.pdbx_description
1 polymer ?
#
loop_
_entity_poly.entity_id
_entity_poly.type
_entity_poly.pdbx_seq_one_letter_code
_entity_poly.pdbx_strand_id
1 'polypeptide(L)' 'MSRWFPFPPSNGSKLRIFNLLTGLAQQYTVDLISFAEEPNPALALNLLQEICHSVQVVPWREFNR' A
#
# COMPACT_ATOMS: atom_id res chain seq x y z
N MET A 1 -9.90 -1.03 -12.88
CA MET A 1 -9.28 -0.47 -11.65
C MET A 1 -8.17 -1.41 -11.23
N SER A 2 -6.93 -0.93 -11.17
CA SER A 2 -5.75 -1.74 -10.83
C SER A 2 -5.84 -2.24 -9.38
N ARG A 3 -5.47 -3.51 -9.15
CA ARG A 3 -5.38 -4.18 -7.83
C ARG A 3 -4.19 -3.66 -7.02
N TRP A 4 -4.13 -2.35 -6.86
CA TRP A 4 -2.88 -1.65 -6.69
C TRP A 4 -2.45 -1.59 -5.23
N PHE A 5 -1.39 -2.33 -4.92
CA PHE A 5 -0.71 -2.37 -3.65
C PHE A 5 0.74 -1.82 -3.79
N PRO A 6 1.22 -0.94 -2.89
CA PRO A 6 2.53 -0.28 -3.01
C PRO A 6 3.75 -1.22 -3.02
N PHE A 7 3.57 -2.47 -2.58
CA PHE A 7 4.66 -3.43 -2.41
C PHE A 7 4.45 -4.72 -3.25
N PRO A 8 5.52 -5.47 -3.56
CA PRO A 8 6.89 -4.98 -3.66
C PRO A 8 6.98 -3.85 -4.71
N PRO A 9 7.88 -2.87 -4.56
CA PRO A 9 8.05 -1.77 -5.51
C PRO A 9 8.73 -2.27 -6.79
N SER A 10 8.01 -3.06 -7.58
CA SER A 10 8.53 -3.78 -8.75
C SER A 10 8.40 -3.02 -10.07
N ASN A 11 7.72 -1.87 -10.07
CA ASN A 11 7.57 -1.03 -11.25
C ASN A 11 7.56 0.47 -10.88
N GLY A 12 7.67 1.34 -11.88
CA GLY A 12 7.78 2.79 -11.66
C GLY A 12 6.61 3.39 -10.88
N SER A 13 5.39 2.87 -11.06
CA SER A 13 4.23 3.35 -10.30
C SER A 13 4.33 2.99 -8.81
N LYS A 14 4.71 1.75 -8.51
CA LYS A 14 4.89 1.29 -7.12
C LYS A 14 6.08 1.97 -6.43
N LEU A 15 7.18 2.19 -7.16
CA LEU A 15 8.32 2.97 -6.66
C LEU A 15 7.93 4.40 -6.30
N ARG A 16 7.17 5.06 -7.18
CA ARG A 16 6.73 6.44 -6.96
C ARG A 16 5.88 6.57 -5.70
N ILE A 17 4.90 5.69 -5.50
CA ILE A 17 4.06 5.77 -4.31
C ILE A 17 4.80 5.40 -3.04
N PHE A 18 5.68 4.42 -3.10
CA PHE A 18 6.47 4.02 -1.93
C PHE A 18 7.32 5.21 -1.45
N ASN A 19 8.04 5.87 -2.36
CA ASN A 19 8.81 7.07 -2.03
C ASN A 19 7.93 8.24 -1.57
N LEU A 20 6.73 8.39 -2.13
CA LEU A 20 5.78 9.43 -1.71
C LEU A 20 5.30 9.19 -0.27
N LEU A 21 4.91 7.96 0.07
CA LEU A 21 4.49 7.58 1.42
C LEU A 21 5.62 7.83 2.43
N THR A 22 6.85 7.39 2.12
CA THR A 22 8.02 7.63 2.97
C THR A 22 8.29 9.12 3.17
N GLY A 23 8.21 9.94 2.11
CA GLY A 23 8.42 11.38 2.23
C GLY A 23 7.33 12.09 3.03
N LEU A 24 6.06 11.73 2.82
CA LEU A 24 4.93 12.32 3.56
C LEU A 24 4.95 11.94 5.04
N ALA A 25 5.26 10.68 5.36
CA ALA A 25 5.33 10.17 6.72
C ALA A 25 6.36 10.89 7.60
N GLN A 26 7.37 11.52 7.00
CA GLN A 26 8.37 12.31 7.75
C GLN A 26 7.79 13.61 8.33
N GLN A 27 6.69 14.12 7.76
CA GLN A 27 6.13 15.43 8.13
C GLN A 27 4.66 15.37 8.56
N TYR A 28 3.95 14.31 8.17
CA TYR A 28 2.51 14.18 8.36
C TYR A 28 2.12 12.79 8.83
N THR A 29 0.97 12.72 9.49
CA THR A 29 0.29 11.45 9.75
C THR A 29 -0.33 10.94 8.45
N VAL A 30 0.09 9.76 8.01
CA VAL A 30 -0.37 9.15 6.75
C VAL A 30 -1.11 7.86 7.06
N ASP A 31 -2.35 7.77 6.60
CA ASP A 31 -3.15 6.55 6.62
C ASP A 31 -3.21 5.96 5.20
N LEU A 32 -2.79 4.70 5.06
CA LEU A 32 -2.81 3.99 3.78
C LEU A 32 -4.02 3.06 3.72
N ILE A 33 -4.93 3.33 2.80
CA ILE A 33 -6.05 2.43 2.45
C ILE A 33 -5.84 1.95 1.01
N SER A 34 -5.68 0.64 0.82
CA SER A 34 -5.30 0.08 -0.48
C SER A 34 -5.89 -1.31 -0.70
N PHE A 35 -6.17 -1.64 -1.97
CA PHE A 35 -6.58 -2.98 -2.36
C PHE A 35 -5.36 -3.89 -2.55
N ALA A 36 -5.45 -5.15 -2.12
CA ALA A 36 -4.48 -6.19 -2.47
C ALA A 36 -5.17 -7.50 -2.88
N GLU A 37 -4.50 -8.28 -3.73
CA GLU A 37 -4.83 -9.70 -3.92
C GLU A 37 -4.23 -10.50 -2.76
N GLU A 38 -5.02 -11.38 -2.16
CA GLU A 38 -4.51 -12.30 -1.14
C GLU A 38 -3.76 -13.48 -1.78
N PRO A 39 -2.72 -14.02 -1.12
CA PRO A 39 -2.16 -13.56 0.16
C PRO A 39 -1.15 -12.43 -0.02
N ASN A 40 -1.33 -11.34 0.74
CA ASN A 40 -0.32 -10.29 0.81
C ASN A 40 0.81 -10.74 1.76
N PRO A 41 2.10 -10.61 1.40
CA PRO A 41 3.16 -11.07 2.28
C PRO A 41 3.15 -10.28 3.59
N ALA A 42 3.18 -10.96 4.75
CA ALA A 42 3.21 -10.30 6.06
C ALA A 42 4.33 -9.25 6.16
N LEU A 43 5.47 -9.51 5.51
CA LEU A 43 6.60 -8.59 5.41
C LEU A 43 6.23 -7.25 4.76
N ALA A 44 5.36 -7.26 3.76
CA ALA A 44 4.92 -6.06 3.05
C ALA A 44 4.04 -5.18 3.93
N LEU A 45 3.17 -5.79 4.73
CA LEU A 45 2.31 -5.09 5.67
C LEU A 45 3.14 -4.44 6.79
N ASN A 46 4.07 -5.20 7.37
CA ASN A 46 4.95 -4.71 8.43
C ASN A 46 5.74 -3.47 7.99
N LEU A 47 6.36 -3.51 6.80
CA LEU A 47 7.13 -2.38 6.29
C LEU A 47 6.25 -1.13 6.09
N LEU A 48 5.03 -1.30 5.59
CA LEU A 48 4.12 -0.16 5.41
C LEU A 48 3.59 0.38 6.73
N GLN A 49 3.46 -0.47 7.77
CA GLN A 49 3.08 -0.06 9.13
C GLN A 49 4.22 0.65 9.87
N GLU A 50 5.48 0.43 9.48
CA GLU A 50 6.62 1.22 9.98
C GLU A 50 6.65 2.63 9.36
N ILE A 51 6.06 2.81 8.17
CA ILE A 51 6.02 4.09 7.45
C ILE A 51 4.74 4.87 7.76
N CYS A 52 3.59 4.22 7.68
CA CYS A 52 2.27 4.86 7.80
C CYS A 52 1.75 4.73 9.24
N HIS A 53 0.93 5.69 9.67
CA HIS A 53 0.24 5.62 10.96
C HIS A 53 -0.71 4.43 11.02
N SER A 54 -1.45 4.19 9.93
CA SER A 54 -2.28 3.00 9.77
C SER A 54 -2.18 2.46 8.35
N VAL A 55 -2.36 1.14 8.22
CA VAL A 55 -2.44 0.45 6.93
C VAL A 55 -3.66 -0.45 6.93
N GLN A 56 -4.65 -0.10 6.11
CA GLN A 56 -5.84 -0.90 5.89
C GLN A 56 -5.80 -1.51 4.49
N VAL A 57 -5.66 -2.83 4.44
CA VAL A 57 -5.76 -3.60 3.21
C VAL A 57 -7.20 -4.05 3.03
N VAL A 58 -7.81 -3.63 1.94
CA VAL A 58 -9.16 -4.05 1.57
C VAL A 58 -9.06 -5.16 0.53
N PRO A 59 -9.74 -6.30 0.70
CA PRO A 59 -9.78 -7.33 -0.34
C PRO A 59 -10.34 -6.74 -1.62
N TRP A 60 -9.63 -6.91 -2.73
CA TRP A 60 -10.15 -6.49 -4.01
C TRP A 60 -11.34 -7.36 -4.42
N ARG A 61 -12.45 -6.74 -4.82
CA ARG A 61 -13.63 -7.42 -5.37
C ARG A 61 -13.96 -6.83 -6.74
N GLU A 62 -14.33 -7.67 -7.69
CA GLU A 62 -14.86 -7.22 -8.97
C GLU A 62 -16.13 -6.39 -8.75
N PHE A 63 -16.25 -5.30 -9.51
CA PHE A 63 -17.46 -4.48 -9.49
C PHE A 63 -18.54 -5.19 -10.33
N ASN A 64 -19.61 -5.63 -9.67
CA ASN A 64 -20.77 -6.39 -10.19
C ASN A 64 -20.54 -7.87 -10.53
N ARG A 65 -21.08 -8.75 -9.68
CA ARG A 65 -21.72 -10.01 -10.08
C ARG A 65 -23.10 -10.08 -9.44
#